data_AF-A0A7M3M9P0-F1
#
_entry.id   AF-A0A7M3M9P0-F1
#
_cell.length_a   1.000
_cell.length_b   1.000
_cell.length_c   1.000
_cell.angle_alpha   90.00
_cell.angle_beta   90.00
_cell.angle_gamma   90.00
#
_symmetry.space_group_name_H-M   'P 1'
#
loop_
_entity.id
_entity.type
_entity.pdbx_description
1 polymer ?
#
loop_
_entity_poly.entity_id
_entity_poly.type
_entity_poly.pdbx_seq_one_letter_code
_entity_poly.pdbx_strand_id
1 'polypeptide(L)'
;MRRILEFYFTMLGQEDYRLIADKFDDVTKRIVCRALFSWINDGSHHMHDALEVGTEEDSIKRYLEVFKEIFVKTEHKAHYDMMMNTPVQE
;
A
#
# COMPACT_ATOMS: atom_id res chain seq x y z
N MET A 1 1.94 -8.43 -0.83
CA MET A 1 1.92 -6.95 -0.88
C MET A 1 3.29 -6.37 -1.20
N ARG A 2 4.30 -6.48 -0.32
CA ARG A 2 5.66 -5.91 -0.53
C ARG A 2 6.26 -6.17 -1.93
N ARG A 3 6.41 -7.43 -2.34
CA ARG A 3 6.97 -7.78 -3.66
C ARG A 3 6.19 -7.18 -4.82
N ILE A 4 4.86 -7.09 -4.70
CA ILE A 4 4.01 -6.51 -5.74
C ILE A 4 4.29 -5.00 -5.85
N LEU A 5 4.30 -4.28 -4.72
CA LEU A 5 4.64 -2.86 -4.71
C LEU A 5 6.07 -2.61 -5.22
N GLU A 6 7.03 -3.43 -4.78
CA GLU A 6 8.43 -3.36 -5.19
C GLU A 6 8.55 -3.51 -6.71
N PHE A 7 8.07 -4.61 -7.30
CA PHE A 7 8.17 -4.81 -8.74
C PHE A 7 7.37 -3.78 -9.52
N TYR A 8 6.16 -3.45 -9.10
CA TYR A 8 5.28 -2.55 -9.85
C TYR A 8 5.83 -1.12 -9.88
N PHE A 9 6.17 -0.55 -8.72
CA PHE A 9 6.62 0.84 -8.64
C PHE A 9 8.10 1.02 -9.00
N THR A 10 8.96 0.00 -8.79
CA THR A 10 10.36 0.06 -9.27
C THR A 10 10.44 -0.01 -10.79
N MET A 11 9.60 -0.82 -11.44
CA MET A 11 9.54 -0.91 -12.91
C MET A 11 8.93 0.34 -13.55
N LEU A 12 7.94 0.95 -12.90
CA LEU A 12 7.29 2.14 -13.42
C LEU A 12 8.20 3.37 -13.35
N GLY A 13 9.10 3.49 -12.36
CA GLY A 13 10.15 4.52 -12.36
C GLY A 13 9.67 5.98 -12.33
N GLN A 14 8.41 6.24 -11.94
CA GLN A 14 7.76 7.54 -12.15
C GLN A 14 7.37 8.31 -10.88
N GLU A 15 7.12 7.65 -9.74
CA GLU A 15 6.62 8.36 -8.56
C GLU A 15 7.48 8.09 -7.33
N ASP A 16 7.96 9.18 -6.71
CA ASP A 16 8.57 9.12 -5.39
C ASP A 16 7.48 8.65 -4.42
N TYR A 17 7.58 7.38 -3.99
CA TYR A 17 6.56 6.73 -3.17
C TYR A 17 6.24 7.48 -1.87
N ARG A 18 7.15 8.37 -1.42
CA ARG A 18 6.90 9.27 -0.28
C ARG A 18 5.75 10.24 -0.57
N LEU A 19 5.59 10.66 -1.82
CA LEU A 19 4.50 11.53 -2.28
C LEU A 19 3.15 10.80 -2.32
N ILE A 20 3.14 9.49 -2.55
CA ILE A 20 1.91 8.68 -2.53
C ILE A 20 1.28 8.72 -1.13
N ALA A 21 2.10 8.62 -0.08
CA ALA A 21 1.61 8.70 1.29
C ALA A 21 0.94 10.06 1.59
N ASP A 22 1.44 11.14 1.01
CA ASP A 22 0.85 12.48 1.19
C ASP A 22 -0.48 12.67 0.45
N LYS A 23 -0.85 11.74 -0.46
CA LYS A 23 -2.19 11.69 -1.06
C LYS A 23 -3.27 11.14 -0.11
N PHE A 24 -2.89 10.64 1.08
CA PHE A 24 -3.83 10.13 2.09
C PHE A 24 -4.22 11.21 3.09
N ASP A 25 -5.51 11.54 3.14
CA ASP A 25 -6.06 12.48 4.11
C ASP A 25 -6.06 11.93 5.55
N ASP A 26 -6.26 10.62 5.68
CA ASP A 26 -6.22 9.93 6.98
C ASP A 26 -4.77 9.67 7.44
N VAL A 27 -4.45 10.17 8.64
CA VAL A 27 -3.11 10.07 9.24
C VAL A 27 -2.71 8.62 9.47
N THR A 28 -3.65 7.77 9.89
CA THR A 28 -3.39 6.34 10.14
C THR A 28 -3.03 5.63 8.84
N LYS A 29 -3.82 5.81 7.78
CA LYS A 29 -3.56 5.26 6.45
C LYS A 29 -2.26 5.78 5.85
N ARG A 30 -1.93 7.05 6.07
CA ARG A 30 -0.64 7.64 5.69
C ARG A 30 0.54 6.94 6.37
N ILE A 31 0.45 6.70 7.68
CA ILE A 31 1.48 5.99 8.44
C ILE A 31 1.64 4.56 7.92
N VAL A 32 0.53 3.85 7.69
CA VAL A 32 0.53 2.49 7.11
C VAL A 32 1.14 2.47 5.72
N CYS A 33 0.82 3.46 4.88
CA CYS A 33 1.38 3.60 3.54
C CYS A 33 2.91 3.79 3.61
N ARG A 34 3.39 4.65 4.51
CA ARG A 34 4.83 4.85 4.75
C ARG A 34 5.50 3.57 5.26
N ALA A 35 4.86 2.84 6.16
CA ALA A 35 5.37 1.56 6.65
C ALA A 35 5.50 0.54 5.50
N LEU A 36 4.46 0.39 4.68
CA LEU A 36 4.46 -0.49 3.50
C LEU A 36 5.62 -0.18 2.54
N PHE A 37 5.87 1.10 2.26
CA PHE A 37 6.98 1.52 1.39
C PHE A 37 8.36 1.40 2.05
N SER A 38 8.47 1.69 3.35
CA SER A 38 9.70 1.48 4.12
C SER A 38 10.15 0.03 4.08
N TRP A 39 9.21 -0.93 4.05
CA TRP A 39 9.54 -2.36 3.93
C TRP A 39 10.19 -2.71 2.60
N ILE A 40 9.84 -2.01 1.53
CA ILE A 40 10.46 -2.20 0.21
C ILE A 40 11.94 -1.83 0.28
N ASN A 41 12.26 -0.73 0.96
CA ASN A 41 13.59 -0.12 0.97
C ASN A 41 14.56 -0.73 2.02
N ASP A 42 14.08 -1.11 3.21
CA ASP A 42 14.97 -1.41 4.36
C ASP A 42 15.10 -2.92 4.70
N GLY A 43 14.31 -3.78 4.05
CA GLY A 43 14.17 -5.18 4.49
C GLY A 43 13.25 -5.28 5.72
N SER A 44 12.56 -6.41 5.86
CA SER A 44 11.35 -6.55 6.69
C SER A 44 11.55 -6.61 8.22
N HIS A 45 12.55 -5.92 8.78
CA HIS A 45 12.96 -6.14 10.18
C HIS A 45 12.14 -5.42 11.26
N HIS A 46 11.21 -4.52 10.89
CA HIS A 46 10.36 -3.82 11.87
C HIS A 46 8.90 -3.73 11.40
N MET A 47 8.17 -4.86 11.50
CA MET A 47 6.75 -4.91 11.14
C MET A 47 5.79 -4.44 12.24
N HIS A 48 6.27 -4.22 13.47
CA HIS A 48 5.36 -4.18 14.63
C HIS A 48 4.82 -2.78 15.01
N ASP A 49 5.50 -1.69 14.62
CA ASP A 49 5.29 -0.40 15.30
C ASP A 49 4.17 0.47 14.71
N ALA A 50 3.82 0.28 13.43
CA ALA A 50 2.93 1.21 12.74
C ALA A 50 1.45 1.09 13.17
N LEU A 51 1.05 -0.03 13.79
CA LEU A 51 -0.36 -0.33 14.02
C LEU A 51 -0.59 -1.33 15.18
N GLU A 52 -0.15 -1.00 16.39
CA GLU A 52 -0.46 -1.79 17.60
C GLU A 52 -1.90 -1.60 18.12
N VAL A 53 -2.77 -0.95 17.35
CA VAL A 53 -4.15 -0.65 17.75
C VAL A 53 -5.11 -1.64 17.09
N GLY A 54 -5.34 -2.79 17.73
CA GLY A 54 -6.31 -3.79 17.29
C GLY A 54 -5.83 -5.24 17.40
N THR A 55 -6.63 -6.18 16.89
CA THR A 55 -6.20 -7.57 16.70
C THR A 55 -5.32 -7.69 15.45
N GLU A 56 -4.55 -8.76 15.32
CA GLU A 56 -3.75 -9.04 14.12
C GLU A 56 -4.60 -9.01 12.83
N GLU A 57 -5.84 -9.49 12.91
CA GLU A 57 -6.79 -9.46 11.80
C GLU A 57 -7.20 -8.04 11.40
N ASP A 58 -7.37 -7.12 12.36
CA ASP A 58 -7.67 -5.70 12.08
C ASP A 58 -6.50 -5.04 11.36
N SER A 59 -5.29 -5.32 11.84
CA SER A 59 -4.06 -4.82 11.23
C SER A 59 -3.91 -5.32 9.80
N ILE A 60 -4.11 -6.62 9.53
CA ILE A 60 -4.07 -7.19 8.17
C ILE A 60 -5.09 -6.52 7.26
N LYS A 61 -6.33 -6.34 7.72
CA LYS A 61 -7.38 -5.66 6.94
C LYS A 61 -6.95 -4.24 6.57
N ARG A 62 -6.41 -3.49 7.53
CA ARG A 62 -5.96 -2.11 7.29
C ARG A 62 -4.80 -2.05 6.29
N TYR A 63 -3.86 -2.99 6.36
CA TYR A 63 -2.80 -3.09 5.34
C TYR A 63 -3.36 -3.39 3.95
N LEU A 64 -4.35 -4.29 3.83
CA LEU A 64 -5.00 -4.60 2.55
C LEU A 64 -5.78 -3.41 1.99
N GLU A 65 -6.48 -2.65 2.85
CA GLU A 65 -7.18 -1.43 2.45
C GLU A 65 -6.22 -0.38 1.91
N VAL A 66 -5.15 -0.07 2.64
CA VAL A 66 -4.15 0.90 2.20
C VAL A 66 -3.42 0.42 0.94
N PHE A 67 -3.14 -0.87 0.83
CA PHE A 67 -2.58 -1.46 -0.38
C PHE A 67 -3.48 -1.22 -1.59
N LYS A 68 -4.80 -1.40 -1.48
CA LYS A 68 -5.76 -1.06 -2.55
C LYS A 68 -5.75 0.44 -2.86
N GLU A 69 -5.83 1.27 -1.82
CA GLU A 69 -5.89 2.73 -1.98
C GLU A 69 -4.64 3.31 -2.65
N ILE A 70 -3.46 2.71 -2.47
CA ILE A 70 -2.26 3.09 -3.21
C ILE A 70 -2.53 3.06 -4.71
N PHE A 71 -3.07 1.96 -5.25
CA PHE A 71 -3.37 1.87 -6.70
C PHE A 71 -4.47 2.84 -7.13
N VAL A 72 -5.44 3.14 -6.27
CA VAL A 72 -6.49 4.13 -6.58
C VAL A 72 -5.91 5.54 -6.65
N LYS A 73 -5.10 5.93 -5.66
CA LYS A 73 -4.48 7.26 -5.53
C LYS A 73 -3.36 7.49 -6.56
N THR A 74 -2.83 6.44 -7.18
CA THR A 74 -1.89 6.52 -8.31
C THR A 74 -2.57 6.26 -9.66
N GLU A 75 -3.90 6.30 -9.74
CA GLU A 75 -4.67 6.10 -10.98
C GLU A 75 -4.44 4.72 -11.66
N HIS A 76 -3.89 3.75 -10.92
CA HIS A 76 -3.56 2.39 -11.36
C HIS A 76 -4.60 1.36 -10.88
N LYS A 77 -5.81 1.79 -10.54
CA LYS A 77 -6.91 0.94 -10.04
C LYS A 77 -7.21 -0.23 -10.97
N ALA A 78 -7.19 -0.02 -12.29
CA ALA A 78 -7.44 -1.08 -13.26
C ALA A 78 -6.45 -2.25 -13.11
N HIS A 79 -5.18 -1.98 -12.82
CA HIS A 79 -4.18 -3.03 -12.58
C HIS A 79 -4.47 -3.78 -11.27
N TYR A 80 -4.91 -3.08 -10.23
CA TYR A 80 -5.36 -3.71 -9.00
C TYR A 80 -6.55 -4.64 -9.22
N ASP A 81 -7.58 -4.18 -9.95
CA ASP A 81 -8.77 -4.97 -10.22
C ASP A 81 -8.44 -6.24 -11.05
N MET A 82 -7.53 -6.11 -12.03
CA MET A 82 -6.99 -7.25 -12.79
C MET A 82 -6.28 -8.26 -11.89
N MET A 83 -5.43 -7.82 -10.95
CA MET A 83 -4.76 -8.72 -10.01
C MET A 83 -5.76 -9.44 -9.10
N MET A 84 -6.84 -8.78 -8.71
CA MET A 84 -7.84 -9.32 -7.79
C MET A 84 -8.94 -10.12 -8.48
N ASN A 85 -8.86 -10.33 -9.81
CA ASN A 85 -9.93 -10.94 -10.63
C ASN A 85 -11.32 -10.34 -10.33
N THR A 86 -11.36 -9.07 -9.96
CA THR A 86 -12.63 -8.39 -9.66
C THR A 86 -13.20 -7.93 -11.00
N PRO A 87 -14.44 -8.32 -11.38
CA PRO A 87 -15.02 -7.86 -12.64
C PRO A 87 -15.00 -6.33 -12.63
N VAL A 88 -14.40 -5.75 -13.68
CA VAL A 88 -14.45 -4.31 -13.93
C VAL A 88 -15.94 -3.96 -14.01
N GLN A 89 -16.45 -3.26 -12.99
CA GLN A 89 -17.81 -2.73 -13.05
C GLN A 89 -17.74 -1.51 -13.97
N GLU A 90 -18.22 -1.71 -15.20
CA GLU A 90 -18.46 -0.68 -16.22
C GLU A 90 -19.50 0.35 -15.78
#